data_AF-A0A3B9T371-F1
#
_entry.id   AF-A0A3B9T371-F1
#
_cell.length_a   1.000
_cell.length_b   1.000
_cell.length_c   1.000
_cell.angle_alpha   90.00
_cell.angle_beta   90.00
_cell.angle_gamma   90.00
#
_symmetry.space_group_name_H-M   'P 1'
#
loop_
_entity.id
_entity.type
_entity.pdbx_description
1 polymer ?
#
loop_
_entity_poly.entity_id
_entity_poly.type
_entity_poly.pdbx_seq_one_letter_code
_entity_poly.pdbx_strand_id
1 'polypeptide(L)'
;MNNNTLTCSQAHKIYTGNGMGMYALKLSIGGILMYAATLITFFLITLLSKGNASDAMQELSGTTLINTFLTMDTGIILMITGLMHYDKQLPGGKYFRTVKGGFDTYRKMKNAALIARIAALTAIMIFGAIIDLLGICRLAYGTGDVIYIGAFLLLSIGLTNYMNLIKEPAARGISAPFIIFAAGLPGVILPTVFDGNIFFALAVAAIAIPLIIISQKVMLNDYKKNKWNQ
;
A
#
# COMPACT_ATOMS: atom_id res chain seq x y z
N MET A 1 36.65 9.51 10.50
CA MET A 1 35.97 9.29 9.21
C MET A 1 34.77 10.23 9.12
N ASN A 2 34.69 11.07 8.08
CA ASN A 2 33.60 12.05 7.94
C ASN A 2 32.22 11.36 7.95
N ASN A 3 31.45 11.74 8.96
CA ASN A 3 30.18 11.18 9.40
C ASN A 3 29.01 11.67 8.51
N ASN A 4 29.14 11.52 7.20
CA ASN A 4 28.02 11.81 6.28
C ASN A 4 26.96 10.73 6.48
N THR A 5 26.04 10.98 7.40
CA THR A 5 24.83 10.19 7.59
C THR A 5 24.01 10.24 6.31
N LEU A 6 23.92 9.11 5.62
CA LEU A 6 23.08 8.95 4.43
C LEU A 6 21.62 9.33 4.77
N THR A 7 20.94 9.99 3.83
CA THR A 7 19.49 10.24 3.91
C THR A 7 18.70 8.96 3.61
N CYS A 8 17.41 8.92 3.95
CA CYS A 8 16.54 7.79 3.65
C CYS A 8 16.46 7.52 2.13
N SER A 9 16.41 8.56 1.30
CA SER A 9 16.38 8.42 -0.16
C SER A 9 17.68 7.84 -0.71
N GLN A 10 18.84 8.30 -0.20
CA GLN A 10 20.14 7.77 -0.59
C GLN A 10 20.29 6.30 -0.16
N ALA A 11 19.89 5.98 1.07
CA ALA A 11 19.86 4.62 1.57
C ALA A 11 18.99 3.71 0.69
N HIS A 12 17.78 4.16 0.31
CA HIS A 12 16.91 3.41 -0.59
C HIS A 12 17.53 3.17 -1.97
N LYS A 13 18.19 4.19 -2.53
CA LYS A 13 18.85 4.11 -3.84
C LYS A 13 19.98 3.08 -3.86
N ILE A 14 20.74 2.97 -2.77
CA ILE A 14 21.82 1.98 -2.66
C ILE A 14 21.29 0.54 -2.79
N TYR A 15 20.12 0.27 -2.21
CA TYR A 15 19.57 -1.10 -2.16
C TYR A 15 18.71 -1.45 -3.39
N THR A 16 18.09 -0.45 -4.02
CA THR A 16 17.03 -0.69 -5.03
C THR A 16 17.33 -0.06 -6.39
N GLY A 17 18.43 0.69 -6.51
CA GLY A 17 18.74 1.51 -7.69
C GLY A 17 17.90 2.78 -7.82
N ASN A 18 16.77 2.89 -7.10
CA ASN A 18 15.86 4.03 -7.14
C ASN A 18 15.85 4.81 -5.82
N GLY A 19 15.88 6.14 -5.90
CA GLY A 19 15.61 6.98 -4.73
C GLY A 19 14.17 6.82 -4.24
N MET A 20 13.90 7.24 -3.00
CA MET A 20 12.59 7.08 -2.36
C MET A 20 11.44 7.69 -3.18
N GLY A 21 11.63 8.90 -3.71
CA GLY A 21 10.59 9.59 -4.49
C GLY A 21 10.27 8.91 -5.82
N MET A 22 11.31 8.46 -6.55
CA MET A 22 11.11 7.71 -7.79
C MET A 22 10.43 6.37 -7.53
N TYR A 23 10.76 5.72 -6.42
CA TYR A 23 10.09 4.48 -6.01
C TYR A 23 8.61 4.75 -5.69
N ALA A 24 8.29 5.76 -4.88
CA ALA A 24 6.92 6.16 -4.59
C ALA A 24 6.14 6.46 -5.88
N LEU A 25 6.72 7.24 -6.81
CA LEU A 25 6.10 7.57 -8.09
C LEU A 25 5.77 6.32 -8.92
N LYS A 26 6.71 5.37 -9.04
CA LYS A 26 6.48 4.13 -9.78
C LYS A 26 5.35 3.30 -9.16
N LEU A 27 5.26 3.27 -7.84
CA LEU A 27 4.18 2.59 -7.13
C LEU A 27 2.84 3.28 -7.33
N SER A 28 2.79 4.61 -7.22
CA SER A 28 1.60 5.41 -7.47
C SER A 28 1.08 5.18 -8.89
N ILE A 29 1.95 5.30 -9.89
CA ILE A 29 1.59 5.08 -11.30
C ILE A 29 1.13 3.65 -11.51
N GLY A 30 1.84 2.67 -10.96
CA GLY A 30 1.45 1.25 -11.06
C GLY A 30 0.05 0.99 -10.50
N GLY A 31 -0.27 1.53 -9.32
CA GLY A 31 -1.60 1.37 -8.72
C GLY A 31 -2.70 2.11 -9.45
N ILE A 32 -2.44 3.33 -9.91
CA ILE A 32 -3.37 4.11 -10.73
C ILE A 32 -3.69 3.38 -12.04
N LEU A 33 -2.67 2.87 -12.73
CA LEU A 33 -2.85 2.15 -13.99
C LEU A 33 -3.58 0.82 -13.77
N MET A 34 -3.29 0.11 -12.68
CA MET A 34 -4.00 -1.14 -12.36
C MET A 34 -5.47 -0.89 -12.07
N TYR A 35 -5.79 0.12 -11.26
CA TYR A 35 -7.16 0.53 -11.01
C TYR A 35 -7.89 0.96 -12.29
N ALA A 36 -7.25 1.80 -13.12
CA ALA A 36 -7.81 2.20 -14.40
C ALA A 36 -8.05 1.00 -15.34
N ALA A 37 -7.13 0.03 -15.38
CA ALA A 37 -7.28 -1.18 -16.16
C ALA A 37 -8.46 -2.05 -15.68
N THR A 38 -8.66 -2.18 -14.37
CA THR A 38 -9.80 -2.89 -13.78
C THR A 38 -11.12 -2.20 -14.16
N LEU A 39 -11.19 -0.86 -14.05
CA LEU A 39 -12.37 -0.10 -14.47
C LEU A 39 -12.70 -0.30 -15.95
N ILE A 40 -11.70 -0.21 -16.83
CA ILE A 40 -11.88 -0.43 -18.27
C ILE A 40 -12.34 -1.85 -18.55
N THR A 41 -11.74 -2.85 -17.89
CA THR A 41 -12.08 -4.26 -18.10
C THR A 41 -13.53 -4.53 -17.74
N PHE A 42 -13.98 -4.08 -16.56
CA PHE A 42 -15.36 -4.26 -16.13
C PHE A 42 -16.34 -3.43 -16.96
N PHE A 43 -15.95 -2.24 -17.41
CA PHE A 43 -16.73 -1.47 -18.37
C PHE A 43 -16.95 -2.22 -19.68
N LEU A 44 -15.91 -2.83 -20.25
CA LEU A 44 -16.02 -3.63 -21.47
C LEU A 44 -16.89 -4.87 -21.28
N ILE A 45 -16.75 -5.60 -20.17
CA ILE A 45 -17.60 -6.76 -19.86
C ILE A 45 -19.08 -6.34 -19.77
N THR A 46 -19.35 -5.24 -19.07
CA THR A 46 -20.71 -4.73 -18.88
C THR A 46 -21.28 -4.20 -20.19
N LEU A 47 -20.47 -3.53 -21.01
CA LEU A 47 -20.83 -3.07 -22.34
C LEU A 47 -21.22 -4.24 -23.26
N LEU A 48 -20.48 -5.34 -23.23
CA LEU A 48 -20.82 -6.55 -23.98
C LEU A 48 -22.15 -7.16 -23.51
N SER A 49 -22.48 -7.03 -22.23
CA SER A 49 -23.74 -7.53 -21.68
C SER A 49 -24.95 -6.63 -21.94
N LYS A 50 -24.78 -5.31 -21.92
CA LYS A 50 -25.89 -4.34 -22.07
C LYS A 50 -26.07 -3.86 -23.50
N GLY A 51 -25.03 -3.92 -24.33
CA GLY A 51 -25.05 -3.42 -25.70
C GLY A 51 -25.03 -1.89 -25.82
N ASN A 52 -24.95 -1.14 -24.70
CA ASN A 52 -24.93 0.32 -24.66
C ASN A 52 -23.94 0.84 -23.60
N ALA A 53 -23.14 1.84 -23.98
CA ALA A 53 -22.14 2.46 -23.12
C ALA A 53 -22.72 3.25 -21.93
N SER A 54 -23.88 3.90 -22.11
CA SER A 54 -24.55 4.63 -21.03
C SER A 54 -25.02 3.68 -19.94
N ASP A 55 -25.69 2.59 -20.34
CA ASP A 55 -26.23 1.60 -19.41
C ASP A 55 -25.10 0.85 -18.69
N ALA A 56 -24.01 0.54 -19.40
CA ALA A 56 -22.83 -0.08 -18.81
C ALA A 56 -22.14 0.83 -17.78
N MET A 57 -22.04 2.13 -18.06
CA MET A 57 -21.49 3.09 -17.10
C MET A 57 -22.40 3.26 -15.89
N GLN A 58 -23.72 3.29 -16.08
CA GLN A 58 -24.69 3.41 -15.01
C GLN A 58 -24.70 2.19 -14.08
N GLU A 59 -24.50 0.99 -14.61
CA GLU A 59 -24.45 -0.23 -13.80
C GLU A 59 -23.17 -0.34 -12.97
N LEU A 60 -22.08 0.28 -13.40
CA LEU A 60 -20.82 0.31 -12.65
C LEU A 60 -20.78 1.44 -11.63
N SER A 61 -21.24 2.63 -12.02
CA SER A 61 -21.14 3.85 -11.23
C SER A 61 -22.05 3.82 -9.99
N GLY A 62 -21.53 4.24 -8.84
CA GLY A 62 -22.26 4.30 -7.56
C GLY A 62 -22.41 2.94 -6.87
N THR A 63 -21.70 1.91 -7.34
CA THR A 63 -21.76 0.56 -6.75
C THR A 63 -20.59 0.30 -5.80
N THR A 64 -20.83 -0.56 -4.81
CA THR A 64 -19.79 -1.08 -3.91
C THR A 64 -18.70 -1.88 -4.65
N LEU A 65 -18.96 -2.30 -5.89
CA LEU A 65 -18.01 -3.00 -6.73
C LEU A 65 -16.79 -2.13 -7.06
N ILE A 66 -17.00 -0.85 -7.37
CA ILE A 66 -15.91 0.10 -7.67
C ILE A 66 -15.05 0.34 -6.42
N ASN A 67 -15.68 0.47 -5.26
CA ASN A 67 -14.99 0.56 -3.97
C ASN A 67 -14.11 -0.67 -3.71
N THR A 68 -14.62 -1.85 -4.10
CA THR A 68 -13.90 -3.12 -3.98
C THR A 68 -12.69 -3.15 -4.90
N PHE A 69 -12.81 -2.72 -6.15
CA PHE A 69 -11.67 -2.63 -7.08
C PHE A 69 -10.61 -1.66 -6.58
N LEU A 70 -11.00 -0.46 -6.15
CA LEU A 70 -10.07 0.52 -5.59
C LEU A 70 -9.31 -0.07 -4.39
N THR A 71 -10.00 -0.81 -3.52
CA THR A 71 -9.41 -1.47 -2.35
C THR A 71 -8.44 -2.58 -2.75
N MET A 72 -8.86 -3.49 -3.63
CA MET A 72 -8.07 -4.64 -4.06
C MET A 72 -6.81 -4.19 -4.81
N ASP A 73 -6.97 -3.29 -5.78
CA ASP A 73 -5.86 -2.88 -6.64
C ASP A 73 -4.81 -2.11 -5.83
N THR A 74 -5.25 -1.20 -4.98
CA THR A 74 -4.35 -0.51 -4.05
C THR A 74 -3.67 -1.50 -3.10
N GLY A 75 -4.43 -2.46 -2.56
CA GLY A 75 -3.94 -3.52 -1.70
C GLY A 75 -2.81 -4.34 -2.33
N ILE A 76 -2.98 -4.79 -3.59
CA ILE A 76 -1.98 -5.57 -4.32
C ILE A 76 -0.67 -4.80 -4.49
N ILE A 77 -0.72 -3.51 -4.81
CA ILE A 77 0.51 -2.68 -4.89
C ILE A 77 1.21 -2.56 -3.54
N LEU A 78 0.45 -2.40 -2.46
CA LEU A 78 0.99 -2.37 -1.10
C LEU A 78 1.58 -3.73 -0.68
N MET A 79 1.02 -4.83 -1.19
CA MET A 79 1.52 -6.19 -0.97
C MET A 79 2.86 -6.42 -1.63
N ILE A 80 2.96 -6.17 -2.95
CA ILE A 80 4.18 -6.40 -3.74
C ILE A 80 5.37 -5.74 -3.05
N THR A 81 5.17 -4.52 -2.56
CA THR A 81 6.21 -3.72 -1.91
C THR A 81 6.50 -4.13 -0.46
N GLY A 82 5.50 -4.61 0.28
CA GLY A 82 5.67 -5.18 1.61
C GLY A 82 6.47 -6.48 1.61
N LEU A 83 6.34 -7.27 0.54
CA LEU A 83 7.02 -8.56 0.35
C LEU A 83 8.37 -8.46 -0.39
N MET A 84 8.70 -7.30 -0.97
CA MET A 84 10.03 -7.07 -1.55
C MET A 84 11.11 -7.00 -0.45
N HIS A 85 11.77 -8.13 -0.23
CA HIS A 85 12.83 -8.27 0.77
C HIS A 85 14.21 -8.12 0.15
N TYR A 86 14.89 -7.01 0.49
CA TYR A 86 16.34 -6.88 0.36
C TYR A 86 17.01 -7.41 1.64
N ASP A 87 16.82 -8.70 1.91
CA ASP A 87 17.35 -9.32 3.12
C ASP A 87 18.78 -9.82 2.89
N LYS A 88 19.59 -9.75 3.94
CA LYS A 88 21.01 -10.13 3.92
C LYS A 88 21.25 -11.60 3.55
N GLN A 89 20.26 -12.46 3.81
CA GLN A 89 20.34 -13.89 3.54
C GLN A 89 20.01 -14.24 2.07
N LEU A 90 19.46 -13.28 1.30
CA LEU A 90 19.12 -13.47 -0.10
C LEU A 90 20.31 -13.19 -1.02
N PRO A 91 20.34 -13.72 -2.26
CA PRO A 91 21.39 -13.41 -3.24
C PRO A 91 21.57 -11.89 -3.43
N GLY A 92 22.81 -11.40 -3.41
CA GLY A 92 23.13 -9.96 -3.33
C GLY A 92 23.24 -9.40 -1.90
N GLY A 93 22.85 -10.18 -0.90
CA GLY A 93 22.83 -9.85 0.52
C GLY A 93 24.17 -9.49 1.17
N LYS A 94 25.25 -10.14 0.70
CA LYS A 94 26.62 -9.93 1.22
C LYS A 94 27.15 -8.52 0.92
N TYR A 95 26.70 -7.88 -0.16
CA TYR A 95 27.05 -6.49 -0.48
C TYR A 95 26.50 -5.50 0.57
N PHE A 96 25.50 -5.89 1.37
CA PHE A 96 24.89 -5.01 2.39
C PHE A 96 25.77 -4.78 3.63
N ARG A 97 26.73 -5.66 3.93
CA ARG A 97 27.71 -5.44 5.03
C ARG A 97 28.79 -4.43 4.63
N THR A 98 29.08 -4.29 3.35
CA THR A 98 30.14 -3.41 2.82
C THR A 98 29.63 -2.00 2.51
N VAL A 99 28.31 -1.77 2.60
CA VAL A 99 27.72 -0.42 2.44
C VAL A 99 28.04 0.43 3.66
N LYS A 100 28.56 1.65 3.42
CA LYS A 100 28.80 2.67 4.44
C LYS A 100 27.56 2.85 5.34
N GLY A 101 27.74 2.67 6.66
CA GLY A 101 26.70 2.84 7.68
C GLY A 101 25.97 1.57 8.14
N GLY A 102 26.21 0.40 7.53
CA GLY A 102 25.74 -0.90 8.03
C GLY A 102 24.23 -0.95 8.31
N PHE A 103 23.84 -1.35 9.52
CA PHE A 103 22.43 -1.50 9.91
C PHE A 103 21.64 -0.18 9.89
N ASP A 104 22.29 0.96 10.14
CA ASP A 104 21.60 2.26 10.09
C ASP A 104 21.12 2.56 8.65
N THR A 105 21.94 2.23 7.66
CA THR A 105 21.56 2.38 6.25
C THR A 105 20.41 1.44 5.87
N TYR A 106 20.43 0.19 6.35
CA TYR A 106 19.30 -0.74 6.17
C TYR A 106 18.02 -0.21 6.80
N ARG A 107 18.09 0.27 8.04
CA ARG A 107 16.95 0.90 8.75
C ARG A 107 16.37 2.07 7.96
N LYS A 108 17.23 2.96 7.46
CA LYS A 108 16.83 4.12 6.65
C LYS A 108 16.20 3.71 5.32
N MET A 109 16.70 2.66 4.67
CA MET A 109 16.08 2.09 3.48
C MET A 109 14.68 1.55 3.79
N LYS A 110 14.50 0.77 4.87
CA LYS A 110 13.19 0.24 5.25
C LYS A 110 12.21 1.35 5.63
N ASN A 111 12.67 2.42 6.26
CA ASN A 111 11.84 3.60 6.52
C ASN A 111 11.47 4.33 5.22
N ALA A 112 12.39 4.47 4.26
CA ALA A 112 12.09 5.03 2.96
C ALA A 112 11.04 4.21 2.20
N ALA A 113 11.15 2.88 2.23
CA ALA A 113 10.16 2.00 1.60
C ALA A 113 8.77 2.13 2.26
N LEU A 114 8.72 2.26 3.60
CA LEU A 114 7.48 2.54 4.32
C LEU A 114 6.86 3.88 3.92
N ILE A 115 7.65 4.96 3.90
CA ILE A 115 7.19 6.29 3.50
C ILE A 115 6.70 6.27 2.04
N ALA A 116 7.41 5.59 1.15
CA ALA A 116 7.02 5.45 -0.24
C ALA A 116 5.69 4.70 -0.41
N ARG A 117 5.42 3.66 0.38
CA ARG A 117 4.13 2.95 0.39
C ARG A 117 2.98 3.85 0.84
N ILE A 118 3.19 4.63 1.90
CA ILE A 118 2.18 5.59 2.38
C ILE A 118 1.91 6.66 1.32
N ALA A 119 2.96 7.23 0.73
CA ALA A 119 2.83 8.22 -0.34
C ALA A 119 2.11 7.65 -1.58
N ALA A 120 2.40 6.39 -1.94
CA ALA A 120 1.72 5.71 -3.04
C ALA A 120 0.24 5.49 -2.75
N LEU A 121 -0.11 5.02 -1.55
CA LEU A 121 -1.50 4.90 -1.09
C LEU A 121 -2.21 6.26 -1.19
N THR A 122 -1.63 7.33 -0.65
CA THR A 122 -2.20 8.67 -0.74
C THR A 122 -2.44 9.11 -2.18
N ALA A 123 -1.49 8.87 -3.09
CA ALA A 123 -1.63 9.23 -4.50
C ALA A 123 -2.76 8.46 -5.20
N ILE A 124 -2.90 7.16 -4.92
CA ILE A 124 -3.98 6.32 -5.49
C ILE A 124 -5.34 6.76 -4.93
N MET A 125 -5.42 7.09 -3.64
CA MET A 125 -6.64 7.63 -3.04
C MET A 125 -7.02 8.99 -3.64
N ILE A 126 -6.06 9.90 -3.82
CA ILE A 126 -6.30 11.19 -4.51
C ILE A 126 -6.84 10.95 -5.92
N PHE A 127 -6.26 10.01 -6.66
CA PHE A 127 -6.74 9.66 -8.00
C PHE A 127 -8.18 9.12 -7.97
N GLY A 128 -8.50 8.23 -7.03
CA GLY A 128 -9.88 7.74 -6.83
C GLY A 128 -10.87 8.87 -6.54
N ALA A 129 -10.49 9.82 -5.68
CA ALA A 129 -11.31 11.00 -5.39
C ALA A 129 -11.48 11.91 -6.62
N ILE A 130 -10.44 12.09 -7.43
CA ILE A 130 -10.53 12.87 -8.67
C ILE A 130 -11.48 12.21 -9.67
N ILE A 131 -11.41 10.88 -9.85
CA ILE A 131 -12.33 10.15 -10.74
C ILE A 131 -13.79 10.34 -10.31
N ASP A 132 -14.04 10.25 -9.00
CA ASP A 132 -15.38 10.45 -8.42
C ASP A 132 -15.88 11.88 -8.65
N LEU A 133 -15.05 12.89 -8.33
CA LEU A 133 -15.38 14.31 -8.48
C LEU A 133 -15.64 14.72 -9.93
N LEU A 134 -14.89 14.14 -10.88
CA LEU A 134 -15.09 14.36 -12.31
C LEU A 134 -16.33 13.61 -12.86
N GLY A 135 -16.96 12.75 -12.06
CA GLY A 135 -18.12 11.96 -12.46
C GLY A 135 -17.81 10.89 -13.50
N ILE A 136 -16.54 10.54 -13.68
CA ILE A 136 -16.12 9.50 -14.65
C ILE A 136 -16.61 8.14 -14.19
N CYS A 137 -16.44 7.83 -12.91
CA CYS A 137 -16.98 6.64 -12.26
C CYS A 137 -17.24 7.01 -10.80
N ARG A 138 -18.52 7.10 -10.41
CA ARG A 138 -18.87 7.53 -9.05
C ARG A 138 -18.66 6.38 -8.07
N LEU A 139 -18.18 6.70 -6.88
CA LEU A 139 -18.14 5.80 -5.75
C LEU A 139 -19.49 5.82 -5.03
N ALA A 140 -19.83 4.75 -4.31
CA ALA A 140 -21.15 4.60 -3.68
C ALA A 140 -21.49 5.74 -2.70
N TYR A 141 -20.51 6.19 -1.93
CA TYR A 141 -20.56 7.30 -0.97
C TYR A 141 -19.56 8.41 -1.33
N GLY A 142 -19.22 8.51 -2.62
CA GLY A 142 -18.29 9.50 -3.15
C GLY A 142 -16.91 9.47 -2.49
N THR A 143 -16.35 10.65 -2.24
CA THR A 143 -15.05 10.80 -1.56
C THR A 143 -14.99 10.21 -0.14
N GLY A 144 -16.15 9.96 0.51
CA GLY A 144 -16.21 9.24 1.78
C GLY A 144 -15.61 7.84 1.67
N ASP A 145 -15.93 7.10 0.61
CA ASP A 145 -15.39 5.76 0.37
C ASP A 145 -13.87 5.75 0.25
N VAL A 146 -13.31 6.74 -0.45
CA VAL A 146 -11.86 6.91 -0.59
C VAL A 146 -11.19 7.04 0.78
N ILE A 147 -11.79 7.82 1.68
CA ILE A 147 -11.24 8.05 3.01
C ILE A 147 -11.31 6.77 3.85
N TYR A 148 -12.42 6.03 3.79
CA TYR A 148 -12.55 4.74 4.48
C TYR A 148 -11.54 3.72 3.96
N ILE A 149 -11.47 3.52 2.65
CA ILE A 149 -10.53 2.60 2.01
C ILE A 149 -9.09 2.97 2.38
N GLY A 150 -8.74 4.25 2.27
CA GLY A 150 -7.42 4.76 2.63
C GLY A 150 -7.06 4.51 4.10
N ALA A 151 -7.97 4.80 5.03
CA ALA A 151 -7.76 4.59 6.46
C ALA A 151 -7.52 3.12 6.82
N PHE A 152 -8.32 2.23 6.23
CA PHE A 152 -8.21 0.79 6.47
C PHE A 152 -6.99 0.16 5.79
N LEU A 153 -6.61 0.63 4.60
CA LEU A 153 -5.35 0.21 3.96
C LEU A 153 -4.11 0.75 4.69
N LEU A 154 -4.19 1.89 5.37
CA LEU A 154 -3.13 2.35 6.28
C LEU A 154 -2.92 1.35 7.44
N LEU A 155 -3.99 0.78 8.02
CA LEU A 155 -3.87 -0.30 9.00
C LEU A 155 -3.15 -1.51 8.40
N SER A 156 -3.51 -1.91 7.17
CA SER A 156 -2.84 -3.00 6.45
C SER A 156 -1.34 -2.78 6.34
N ILE A 157 -0.88 -1.56 6.02
CA ILE A 157 0.57 -1.24 5.98
C ILE A 157 1.23 -1.54 7.34
N GLY A 158 0.57 -1.17 8.44
CA GLY A 158 1.06 -1.43 9.80
C GLY A 158 1.13 -2.92 10.12
N LEU A 159 0.10 -3.69 9.76
CA LEU A 159 0.00 -5.13 9.98
C LEU A 159 1.01 -5.91 9.12
N THR A 160 1.22 -5.51 7.87
CA THR A 160 2.18 -6.14 6.95
C THR A 160 3.62 -6.02 7.47
N ASN A 161 3.96 -5.00 8.27
CA ASN A 161 5.28 -4.95 8.91
C ASN A 161 5.49 -6.08 9.92
N TYR A 162 4.45 -6.51 10.64
CA TYR A 162 4.54 -7.62 11.59
C TYR A 162 4.73 -8.96 10.90
N MET A 163 4.32 -9.09 9.64
CA MET A 163 4.53 -10.31 8.87
C MET A 163 6.01 -10.66 8.70
N ASN A 164 6.91 -9.68 8.80
CA ASN A 164 8.34 -9.90 8.73
C ASN A 164 8.91 -10.68 9.92
N LEU A 165 8.11 -10.83 10.99
CA LEU A 165 8.39 -11.70 12.13
C LEU A 165 8.12 -13.18 11.80
N ILE A 166 7.28 -13.47 10.79
CA ILE A 166 7.04 -14.83 10.31
C ILE A 166 8.31 -15.31 9.60
N LYS A 167 8.93 -16.36 10.11
CA LYS A 167 10.20 -16.88 9.57
C LYS A 167 10.02 -17.51 8.19
N GLU A 168 8.93 -18.27 8.03
CA GLU A 168 8.63 -19.03 6.82
C GLU A 168 8.17 -18.11 5.67
N PRO A 169 8.93 -18.01 4.56
CA PRO A 169 8.59 -17.13 3.44
C PRO A 169 7.24 -17.47 2.79
N ALA A 170 6.88 -18.75 2.70
CA ALA A 170 5.62 -19.18 2.11
C ALA A 170 4.41 -18.73 2.96
N ALA A 171 4.46 -18.95 4.28
CA ALA A 171 3.43 -18.49 5.21
C ALA A 171 3.30 -16.96 5.20
N ARG A 172 4.42 -16.24 5.05
CA ARG A 172 4.42 -14.79 4.88
C ARG A 172 3.75 -14.37 3.56
N GLY A 173 4.11 -15.00 2.44
CA GLY A 173 3.50 -14.67 1.14
C GLY A 173 1.99 -14.88 1.15
N ILE A 174 1.52 -15.99 1.72
CA ILE A 174 0.10 -16.34 1.79
C ILE A 174 -0.68 -15.41 2.73
N SER A 175 -0.11 -15.01 3.86
CA SER A 175 -0.81 -14.15 4.84
C SER A 175 -1.00 -12.70 4.39
N ALA A 176 -0.25 -12.22 3.39
CA ALA A 176 -0.28 -10.81 2.99
C ALA A 176 -1.58 -10.45 2.27
N PRO A 177 -2.06 -11.24 1.29
CA PRO A 177 -3.40 -11.08 0.76
C PRO A 177 -4.46 -11.10 1.86
N PHE A 178 -4.41 -12.07 2.78
CA PHE A 178 -5.41 -12.18 3.86
C PHE A 178 -5.46 -10.93 4.74
N ILE A 179 -4.32 -10.36 5.12
CA ILE A 179 -4.27 -9.13 5.92
C ILE A 179 -4.86 -7.96 5.14
N ILE A 180 -4.51 -7.81 3.86
CA ILE A 180 -5.00 -6.73 3.02
C ILE A 180 -6.50 -6.84 2.81
N PHE A 181 -7.02 -8.05 2.57
CA PHE A 181 -8.46 -8.28 2.43
C PHE A 181 -9.19 -8.07 3.76
N ALA A 182 -8.73 -8.68 4.85
CA ALA A 182 -9.39 -8.58 6.15
C ALA A 182 -9.39 -7.15 6.69
N ALA A 183 -8.31 -6.40 6.47
CA ALA A 183 -8.24 -5.01 6.91
C ALA A 183 -8.87 -4.04 5.89
N GLY A 184 -8.83 -4.33 4.59
CA GLY A 184 -9.42 -3.48 3.54
C GLY A 184 -10.94 -3.60 3.40
N LEU A 185 -11.51 -4.78 3.64
CA LEU A 185 -12.95 -5.05 3.50
C LEU A 185 -13.83 -4.14 4.38
N PRO A 186 -13.49 -3.86 5.65
CA PRO A 186 -14.19 -2.85 6.43
C PRO A 186 -14.20 -1.46 5.79
N GLY A 187 -13.16 -1.09 5.02
CA GLY A 187 -13.12 0.17 4.28
C GLY A 187 -14.15 0.24 3.15
N VAL A 188 -14.63 -0.90 2.65
CA VAL A 188 -15.69 -0.99 1.64
C VAL A 188 -17.08 -1.06 2.30
N ILE A 189 -17.18 -1.78 3.42
CA ILE A 189 -18.47 -2.05 4.08
C ILE A 189 -18.90 -0.89 4.98
N LEU A 190 -18.02 -0.37 5.82
CA LEU A 190 -18.41 0.58 6.85
C LEU A 190 -18.94 1.94 6.36
N PRO A 191 -18.59 2.46 5.17
CA PRO A 191 -19.31 3.58 4.58
C PRO A 191 -20.82 3.36 4.52
N THR A 192 -21.28 2.13 4.24
CA THR A 192 -22.71 1.78 4.21
C THR A 192 -23.37 1.77 5.59
N VAL A 193 -22.60 1.53 6.65
CA VAL A 193 -23.10 1.45 8.03
C VAL A 193 -23.16 2.83 8.67
N PHE A 194 -22.27 3.73 8.27
CA PHE A 194 -22.14 5.08 8.82
C PHE A 194 -22.62 6.17 7.85
N ASP A 195 -23.37 5.82 6.80
CA ASP A 195 -23.89 6.75 5.77
C ASP A 195 -22.81 7.66 5.17
N GLY A 196 -21.62 7.11 4.92
CA GLY A 196 -20.48 7.85 4.38
C GLY A 196 -19.81 8.82 5.36
N ASN A 197 -20.24 8.87 6.63
CA ASN A 197 -19.66 9.76 7.64
C ASN A 197 -18.19 9.39 7.93
N ILE A 198 -17.28 10.34 7.67
CA ILE A 198 -15.84 10.09 7.69
C ILE A 198 -15.21 10.04 9.10
N PHE A 199 -15.90 10.45 10.17
CA PHE A 199 -15.28 10.57 11.50
C PHE A 199 -14.71 9.24 12.01
N PHE A 200 -15.40 8.12 11.74
CA PHE A 200 -14.92 6.80 12.11
C PHE A 200 -13.65 6.43 11.32
N ALA A 201 -13.63 6.65 10.00
CA ALA A 201 -12.45 6.43 9.17
C ALA A 201 -11.25 7.29 9.61
N LEU A 202 -11.49 8.53 10.02
CA LEU A 202 -10.44 9.41 10.56
C LEU A 202 -9.89 8.88 11.89
N ALA A 203 -10.74 8.35 12.78
CA ALA A 203 -10.29 7.69 14.01
C ALA A 203 -9.44 6.44 13.70
N VAL A 204 -9.85 5.63 12.72
CA VAL A 204 -9.07 4.48 12.23
C VAL A 204 -7.71 4.92 11.70
N ALA A 205 -7.65 5.97 10.87
CA ALA A 205 -6.40 6.52 10.36
C ALA A 205 -5.49 7.04 11.50
N ALA A 206 -6.06 7.70 12.51
CA ALA A 206 -5.33 8.18 13.68
C ALA A 206 -4.70 7.04 14.49
N ILE A 207 -5.37 5.88 14.58
CA ILE A 207 -4.84 4.66 15.23
C ILE A 207 -3.81 3.95 14.35
N ALA A 208 -3.96 4.00 13.02
CA ALA A 208 -3.03 3.38 12.09
C ALA A 208 -1.62 3.99 12.17
N ILE A 209 -1.49 5.29 12.42
CA ILE A 209 -0.20 5.98 12.53
C ILE A 209 0.70 5.40 13.65
N PRO A 210 0.28 5.36 14.93
CA PRO A 210 1.09 4.75 15.98
C PRO A 210 1.32 3.26 15.74
N LEU A 211 0.33 2.53 15.19
CA LEU A 211 0.51 1.13 14.81
C LEU A 211 1.66 0.94 13.82
N ILE A 212 1.71 1.74 12.75
CA ILE A 212 2.78 1.72 11.74
C ILE A 212 4.14 2.02 12.38
N ILE A 213 4.22 3.03 13.25
CA ILE A 213 5.48 3.41 13.90
C ILE A 213 5.98 2.28 14.81
N ILE A 214 5.09 1.69 15.61
CA ILE A 214 5.42 0.60 16.53
C ILE A 214 5.82 -0.65 15.73
N SER A 215 5.03 -1.04 14.73
CA SER A 215 5.30 -2.24 13.95
C SER A 215 6.61 -2.16 13.19
N GLN A 216 6.94 -0.99 12.63
CA GLN A 216 8.22 -0.74 11.97
C GLN A 216 9.40 -0.87 12.95
N LYS A 217 9.27 -0.33 14.17
CA LYS A 217 10.31 -0.47 15.21
C LYS A 217 10.51 -1.91 15.63
N VAL A 218 9.42 -2.64 15.88
CA VAL A 218 9.46 -4.06 16.28
C VAL A 218 10.13 -4.91 15.21
N MET A 219 9.70 -4.76 13.94
CA MET A 219 10.30 -5.46 12.80
C MET A 219 11.81 -5.21 12.70
N LEU A 220 12.25 -3.95 12.79
CA LEU A 220 13.67 -3.60 12.67
C LEU A 220 14.50 -4.16 13.82
N ASN A 221 13.98 -4.12 15.04
CA ASN A 221 14.67 -4.66 16.21
C ASN A 221 14.82 -6.18 16.12
N ASP A 222 13.75 -6.89 15.73
CA ASP A 222 13.80 -8.33 15.48
C ASP A 222 14.85 -8.67 14.42
N TYR A 223 14.81 -7.99 13.27
CA TYR A 223 15.78 -8.21 12.20
C TYR A 223 17.22 -7.95 12.66
N LYS A 224 17.47 -6.89 13.45
CA LYS A 224 18.81 -6.61 13.99
C LYS A 224 19.29 -7.74 14.88
N LYS A 225 18.44 -8.18 15.81
CA LYS A 225 18.79 -9.20 16.83
C LYS A 225 18.97 -10.57 16.21
N ASN A 226 18.06 -10.97 15.32
CA ASN A 226 17.91 -12.36 14.87
C ASN A 226 18.44 -12.64 13.46
N LYS A 227 18.72 -11.61 12.63
CA LYS A 227 19.14 -11.81 11.22
C LYS A 227 20.40 -11.01 10.84
N TRP A 228 20.60 -9.83 11.40
CA TRP A 228 21.73 -8.96 11.03
C TRP A 228 23.05 -9.39 11.69
N ASN A 229 23.01 -9.67 13.00
CA ASN A 229 24.19 -9.98 13.82
C ASN A 229 24.69 -11.42 13.69
N GLN A 230 23.88 -12.33 13.13
CA GLN A 230 24.28 -13.69 12.76
C GLN A 230 25.05 -13.65 11.43
#